data_AF-A0A7L1E3D9-F1
#
_entry.id   AF-A0A7L1E3D9-F1
#
_cell.length_a   1.000
_cell.length_b   1.000
_cell.length_c   1.000
_cell.angle_alpha   90.00
_cell.angle_beta   90.00
_cell.angle_gamma   90.00
#
_symmetry.space_group_name_H-M   'P 1'
#
loop_
_entity.id
_entity.type
_entity.pdbx_description
1 polymer ?
#
loop_
_entity_poly.entity_id
_entity_poly.type
_entity_poly.pdbx_seq_one_letter_code
_entity_poly.pdbx_strand_id
1 'polypeptide(L)'
;SRYYREVLPGEIVKISRHDVQTLDVVRRSEGDPSAFCIFEYVYFARPDSIFEGQMVYSVRRRCGQQLAIEAPVEADLVSTVPESATPAALGYAQKCGLPYVEVLCKNRYVGRTFIQPNMRLRQLGVAKKFGVLSDNFKGKRVVIIDDSIVRGNTISPIIKLLRESGAKEVHIRVASPPIRFPCYMGINIPTKEELIANRPEFHDLANYIGADSVVYLSVEGLVSSVQESIKARQENNPKTHKSLMGKLGHCTACLTGDYPVELEW
;
A
#
# COMPACT_ATOMS: atom_id res chain seq x y z
N SER A 1 17.97 17.69 -11.42
CA SER A 1 17.80 18.23 -10.05
C SER A 1 18.63 17.38 -9.09
N ARG A 2 19.18 17.98 -8.03
CA ARG A 2 19.96 17.26 -6.99
C ARG A 2 19.13 17.25 -5.71
N TYR A 3 19.01 16.09 -5.06
CA TYR A 3 18.39 16.00 -3.73
C TYR A 3 19.25 16.75 -2.71
N TYR A 4 18.61 17.57 -1.86
CA TYR A 4 19.28 18.32 -0.80
C TYR A 4 19.05 17.66 0.56
N ARG A 5 17.83 17.74 1.09
CA ARG A 5 17.35 17.02 2.28
C ARG A 5 15.82 17.15 2.38
N GLU A 6 15.22 16.37 3.28
CA GLU A 6 13.84 16.59 3.73
C GLU A 6 13.74 17.80 4.67
N VAL A 7 12.56 18.43 4.66
CA VAL A 7 12.18 19.44 5.66
C VAL A 7 11.79 18.71 6.94
N LEU A 8 12.33 19.13 8.08
CA LEU A 8 12.04 18.50 9.37
C LEU A 8 10.60 18.82 9.82
N PRO A 9 9.95 17.95 10.61
CA PRO A 9 8.69 18.29 11.24
C PRO A 9 8.80 19.59 12.06
N GLY A 10 7.93 20.56 11.80
CA GLY A 10 7.93 21.88 12.44
C GLY A 10 8.95 22.87 11.87
N GLU A 11 9.75 22.49 10.88
CA GLU A 11 10.75 23.38 10.29
C GLU A 11 10.15 24.40 9.33
N ILE A 12 10.61 25.65 9.48
CA ILE A 12 10.33 26.75 8.57
C ILE A 12 11.59 27.01 7.75
N VAL A 13 11.52 26.80 6.43
CA VAL A 13 12.63 27.06 5.50
C VAL A 13 12.37 28.35 4.72
N LYS A 14 13.34 29.27 4.74
CA LYS A 14 13.40 30.44 3.87
C LYS A 14 14.31 30.15 2.69
N ILE A 15 13.79 30.37 1.49
CA ILE A 15 14.55 30.30 0.23
C ILE A 15 14.63 31.71 -0.33
N SER A 16 15.85 32.21 -0.52
CA SER A 16 16.12 33.52 -1.12
C SER A 16 16.95 33.38 -2.41
N ARG A 17 17.27 34.50 -3.07
CA ARG A 17 18.18 34.50 -4.25
C ARG A 17 19.61 34.12 -3.89
N HIS A 18 19.99 34.22 -2.62
CA HIS A 18 21.37 34.05 -2.16
C HIS A 18 21.57 32.75 -1.39
N ASP A 19 20.54 32.27 -0.69
CA ASP A 19 20.66 31.18 0.27
C ASP A 19 19.35 30.42 0.53
N VAL A 20 19.52 29.25 1.14
CA VAL A 20 18.46 28.44 1.74
C VAL A 20 18.77 28.30 3.22
N GLN A 21 17.90 28.81 4.09
CA GLN A 21 18.11 28.87 5.53
C GLN A 21 16.92 28.31 6.29
N THR A 22 17.19 27.54 7.35
CA THR A 22 16.20 27.21 8.38
C THR A 22 15.98 28.43 9.27
N LEU A 23 14.76 28.97 9.31
CA LEU A 23 14.41 30.10 10.17
C LEU A 23 14.12 29.65 11.60
N ASP A 24 13.35 28.57 11.73
CA ASP A 24 12.95 28.02 13.02
C ASP A 24 12.56 26.54 12.86
N VAL A 25 12.53 25.82 13.97
CA VAL A 25 11.98 24.47 14.08
C VAL A 25 11.07 24.42 15.29
N VAL A 26 9.75 24.46 15.06
CA VAL A 26 8.75 24.28 16.11
C VAL A 26 8.92 22.88 16.69
N ARG A 27 9.39 22.82 17.94
CA ARG A 27 9.66 21.54 18.60
C ARG A 27 8.35 20.83 18.90
N ARG A 28 8.43 19.51 18.85
CA ARG A 28 7.37 18.60 19.27
C ARG A 28 7.40 18.44 20.79
N SER A 29 6.25 18.09 21.38
CA SER A 29 6.16 17.63 22.77
C SER A 29 7.17 16.52 23.03
N GLU A 30 7.84 16.58 24.17
CA GLU A 30 8.80 15.53 24.55
C GLU A 30 8.08 14.17 24.65
N GLY A 31 8.61 13.18 23.92
CA GLY A 31 8.08 11.81 23.94
C GLY A 31 7.28 11.40 22.70
N ASP A 32 6.76 12.35 21.92
CA ASP A 32 5.90 12.01 20.79
C ASP A 32 6.71 11.43 19.61
N PRO A 33 6.37 10.22 19.12
CA PRO A 33 7.04 9.63 17.98
C PRO A 33 6.64 10.34 16.68
N SER A 34 7.55 10.41 15.69
CA SER A 34 7.20 10.97 14.37
C SER A 34 5.92 10.33 13.84
N ALA A 35 5.11 11.08 13.10
CA ALA A 35 3.83 10.63 12.58
C ALA A 35 3.78 10.71 11.06
N PHE A 36 4.91 10.41 10.39
CA PHE A 36 4.95 10.38 8.93
C PHE A 36 3.90 9.39 8.38
N CYS A 37 3.15 9.79 7.35
CA CYS A 37 2.04 9.00 6.84
C CYS A 37 2.52 7.65 6.32
N ILE A 38 2.12 6.55 6.96
CA ILE A 38 2.52 5.21 6.51
C ILE A 38 1.93 4.88 5.13
N PHE A 39 0.80 5.52 4.78
CA PHE A 39 0.09 5.28 3.53
C PHE A 39 0.80 5.86 2.29
N GLU A 40 1.75 6.77 2.48
CA GLU A 40 2.68 7.21 1.44
C GLU A 40 3.53 6.03 0.94
N TYR A 41 4.02 5.21 1.87
CA TYR A 41 4.75 3.99 1.54
C TYR A 41 3.84 2.90 0.94
N VAL A 42 2.60 2.76 1.44
CA VAL A 42 1.66 1.74 0.94
C VAL A 42 1.26 2.01 -0.51
N TYR A 43 0.78 3.22 -0.83
CA TYR A 43 0.10 3.46 -2.10
C TYR A 43 0.40 4.83 -2.74
N PHE A 44 0.31 5.92 -1.96
CA PHE A 44 0.12 7.26 -2.54
C PHE A 44 1.35 7.77 -3.30
N ALA A 45 2.54 7.56 -2.75
CA ALA A 45 3.77 8.04 -3.35
C ALA A 45 4.15 7.26 -4.60
N ARG A 46 4.89 7.91 -5.49
CA ARG A 46 5.54 7.21 -6.60
C ARG A 46 6.61 6.26 -6.06
N PRO A 47 6.77 5.06 -6.66
CA PRO A 47 7.79 4.11 -6.22
C PRO A 47 9.23 4.64 -6.26
N ASP A 48 9.54 5.60 -7.13
CA ASP A 48 10.87 6.24 -7.25
C ASP A 48 11.11 7.39 -6.26
N SER A 49 10.12 7.76 -5.45
CA SER A 49 10.28 8.73 -4.37
C SER A 49 11.15 8.19 -3.24
N ILE A 50 11.86 9.10 -2.57
CA ILE A 50 12.68 8.82 -1.39
C ILE A 50 12.09 9.58 -0.21
N PHE A 51 11.74 8.84 0.84
CA PHE A 51 11.35 9.39 2.14
C PHE A 51 12.19 8.77 3.24
N GLU A 52 12.56 9.55 4.25
CA GLU A 52 13.34 9.07 5.41
C GLU A 52 14.59 8.27 4.97
N GLY A 53 15.21 8.73 3.88
CA GLY A 53 16.38 8.12 3.24
C GLY A 53 16.13 6.81 2.49
N GLN A 54 14.92 6.28 2.43
CA GLN A 54 14.57 5.02 1.73
C GLN A 54 13.67 5.25 0.53
N MET A 55 13.90 4.45 -0.52
CA MET A 55 13.05 4.47 -1.71
C MET A 55 11.74 3.72 -1.44
N VAL A 56 10.62 4.31 -1.84
CA VAL A 56 9.27 3.73 -1.68
C VAL A 56 9.17 2.34 -2.31
N TYR A 57 9.74 2.14 -3.50
CA TYR A 57 9.79 0.82 -4.17
C TYR A 57 10.40 -0.27 -3.26
N SER A 58 11.51 0.06 -2.59
CA SER A 58 12.22 -0.89 -1.72
C SER A 58 11.38 -1.24 -0.50
N VAL A 59 10.66 -0.27 0.06
CA VAL A 59 9.74 -0.48 1.19
C VAL A 59 8.61 -1.42 0.79
N ARG A 60 7.92 -1.14 -0.33
CA ARG A 60 6.83 -1.99 -0.83
C ARG A 60 7.29 -3.41 -1.10
N ARG A 61 8.50 -3.59 -1.62
CA ARG A 61 9.10 -4.90 -1.83
C ARG A 61 9.32 -5.66 -0.51
N ARG A 62 9.78 -4.98 0.55
CA ARG A 62 9.88 -5.57 1.90
C ARG A 62 8.52 -5.93 2.47
N CYS A 63 7.51 -5.07 2.32
CA CYS A 63 6.13 -5.40 2.72
C CYS A 63 5.64 -6.70 2.05
N GLY A 64 5.94 -6.89 0.77
CA GLY A 64 5.64 -8.14 0.06
C GLY A 64 6.39 -9.36 0.62
N GLN A 65 7.66 -9.21 0.98
CA GLN A 65 8.45 -10.27 1.63
C GLN A 65 7.89 -10.62 3.01
N GLN A 66 7.51 -9.62 3.79
CA GLN A 66 6.89 -9.81 5.09
C GLN A 66 5.51 -10.49 4.97
N LEU A 67 4.71 -10.09 3.98
CA LEU A 67 3.44 -10.73 3.67
C LEU A 67 3.58 -12.21 3.29
N ALA A 68 4.66 -12.58 2.59
CA ALA A 68 4.98 -13.97 2.29
C ALA A 68 5.39 -14.79 3.52
N ILE A 69 5.93 -14.16 4.55
CA ILE A 69 6.22 -14.79 5.85
C ILE A 69 4.92 -15.01 6.63
N GLU A 70 4.07 -13.98 6.68
CA GLU A 70 2.83 -14.01 7.48
C GLU A 70 1.71 -14.83 6.85
N ALA A 71 1.64 -14.84 5.52
CA ALA A 71 0.53 -15.41 4.78
C ALA A 71 0.97 -16.18 3.52
N PRO A 72 1.85 -17.20 3.65
CA PRO A 72 2.18 -18.07 2.52
C PRO A 72 0.96 -18.85 2.04
N VAL A 73 1.00 -19.30 0.79
CA VAL A 73 -0.01 -20.22 0.23
C VAL A 73 0.62 -21.05 -0.88
N GLU A 74 0.18 -22.31 -0.99
CA GLU A 74 0.57 -23.13 -2.13
C GLU A 74 -0.10 -22.61 -3.40
N ALA A 75 0.71 -22.15 -4.33
CA ALA A 75 0.27 -21.66 -5.62
C ALA A 75 1.33 -21.94 -6.68
N ASP A 76 1.01 -21.68 -7.94
CA ASP A 76 1.92 -21.97 -9.05
C ASP A 76 2.60 -20.70 -9.59
N LEU A 77 2.00 -19.53 -9.34
CA LEU A 77 2.58 -18.23 -9.69
C LEU A 77 2.02 -17.09 -8.83
N VAL A 78 2.76 -15.98 -8.83
CA VAL A 78 2.37 -14.71 -8.22
C VAL A 78 2.21 -13.67 -9.31
N SER A 79 1.19 -12.83 -9.20
CA SER A 79 0.98 -11.65 -10.03
C SER A 79 0.43 -10.51 -9.19
N THR A 80 0.16 -9.37 -9.82
CA THR A 80 -0.45 -8.20 -9.19
C THR A 80 -1.57 -7.63 -10.04
N VAL A 81 -2.36 -6.72 -9.47
CA VAL A 81 -3.13 -5.75 -10.24
C VAL A 81 -2.20 -4.58 -10.59
N PRO A 82 -1.85 -4.37 -11.88
CA PRO A 82 -0.89 -3.32 -12.22
C PRO A 82 -1.43 -1.91 -11.86
N GLU A 83 -0.65 -1.01 -11.27
CA GLU A 83 0.83 -1.00 -11.20
C GLU A 83 1.41 -0.84 -9.78
N SER A 84 0.63 -0.32 -8.83
CA SER A 84 1.09 0.10 -7.49
C SER A 84 1.68 -1.04 -6.66
N ALA A 85 1.08 -2.22 -6.75
CA ALA A 85 1.43 -3.41 -5.96
C ALA A 85 2.53 -4.29 -6.59
N THR A 86 3.04 -3.94 -7.77
CA THR A 86 4.13 -4.68 -8.45
C THR A 86 5.36 -4.92 -7.57
N PRO A 87 5.90 -3.94 -6.81
CA PRO A 87 7.07 -4.17 -5.97
C PRO A 87 6.78 -5.19 -4.87
N ALA A 88 5.59 -5.12 -4.26
CA ALA A 88 5.16 -6.08 -3.24
C ALA A 88 4.99 -7.48 -3.83
N ALA A 89 4.45 -7.61 -5.05
CA ALA A 89 4.33 -8.87 -5.76
C ALA A 89 5.68 -9.53 -6.05
N LEU A 90 6.65 -8.75 -6.51
CA LEU A 90 8.02 -9.22 -6.71
C LEU A 90 8.67 -9.66 -5.40
N GLY A 91 8.42 -8.93 -4.30
CA GLY A 91 8.90 -9.30 -2.96
C GLY A 91 8.29 -10.60 -2.45
N TYR A 92 6.97 -10.75 -2.56
CA TYR A 92 6.24 -11.95 -2.17
C TYR A 92 6.69 -13.18 -2.97
N ALA A 93 6.74 -13.05 -4.30
CA ALA A 93 7.18 -14.09 -5.23
C ALA A 93 8.60 -14.57 -4.89
N GLN A 94 9.54 -13.64 -4.72
CA GLN A 94 10.91 -13.97 -4.33
C GLN A 94 10.96 -14.74 -3.00
N LYS A 95 10.19 -14.29 -2.00
CA LYS A 95 10.22 -14.89 -0.67
C LYS A 95 9.59 -16.27 -0.62
N CYS A 96 8.53 -16.51 -1.40
CA CYS A 96 7.89 -17.82 -1.55
C CYS A 96 8.60 -18.76 -2.54
N GLY A 97 9.59 -18.28 -3.30
CA GLY A 97 10.21 -19.06 -4.37
C GLY A 97 9.29 -19.33 -5.57
N LEU A 98 8.28 -18.47 -5.77
CA LEU A 98 7.32 -18.57 -6.87
C LEU A 98 7.71 -17.64 -8.03
N PRO A 99 7.42 -18.02 -9.28
CA PRO A 99 7.62 -17.12 -10.41
C PRO A 99 6.62 -15.95 -10.36
N TYR A 100 7.11 -14.74 -10.61
CA TYR A 100 6.24 -13.61 -10.95
C TYR A 100 5.87 -13.71 -12.43
N VAL A 101 4.58 -13.72 -12.75
CA VAL A 101 4.07 -13.83 -14.12
C VAL A 101 2.95 -12.84 -14.30
N GLU A 102 2.98 -12.04 -15.37
CA GLU A 102 1.90 -11.12 -15.68
C GLU A 102 0.64 -11.88 -16.11
N VAL A 103 -0.47 -11.67 -15.41
CA VAL A 103 -1.78 -12.28 -15.77
C VAL A 103 -2.78 -11.27 -16.32
N LEU A 104 -2.47 -9.97 -16.19
CA LEU A 104 -3.29 -8.85 -16.63
C LEU A 104 -2.42 -7.87 -17.42
N CYS A 105 -2.92 -7.44 -18.56
CA CYS A 105 -2.35 -6.34 -19.33
C CYS A 105 -3.23 -5.09 -19.15
N LYS A 106 -2.68 -4.04 -18.53
CA LYS A 106 -3.40 -2.78 -18.35
C LYS A 106 -3.51 -2.03 -19.67
N ASN A 107 -4.73 -1.73 -20.09
CA ASN A 107 -4.97 -0.92 -21.27
C ASN A 107 -4.68 0.56 -20.96
N ARG A 108 -3.53 1.04 -21.42
CA ARG A 108 -3.04 2.41 -21.21
C ARG A 108 -3.86 3.48 -21.94
N TYR A 109 -4.73 3.09 -22.87
CA TYR A 109 -5.54 3.99 -23.69
C TYR A 109 -6.98 4.14 -23.17
N VAL A 110 -7.33 3.50 -22.05
CA VAL A 110 -8.63 3.71 -21.41
C VAL A 110 -8.61 5.03 -20.64
N GLY A 111 -9.12 6.08 -21.28
CA GLY A 111 -9.36 7.37 -20.65
C GLY A 111 -10.43 7.33 -19.56
N ARG A 112 -10.76 8.50 -19.00
CA ARG A 112 -11.86 8.64 -18.04
C ARG A 112 -13.15 8.09 -18.66
N THR A 113 -13.73 7.05 -18.08
CA THR A 113 -15.08 6.63 -18.44
C THR A 113 -16.04 7.75 -18.03
N PHE A 114 -16.78 8.34 -18.98
CA PHE A 114 -17.87 9.29 -18.73
C PHE A 114 -18.79 8.79 -17.61
N ILE A 115 -19.44 9.69 -16.87
CA ILE A 115 -20.36 9.38 -15.76
C ILE A 115 -21.28 8.23 -16.18
N GLN A 116 -20.98 7.02 -15.69
CA GLN A 116 -21.78 5.85 -16.00
C GLN A 116 -22.99 5.86 -15.05
N PRO A 117 -24.23 5.80 -15.57
CA PRO A 117 -25.44 6.01 -14.79
C PRO A 117 -25.72 4.88 -13.78
N ASN A 118 -25.05 3.73 -13.88
CA ASN A 118 -25.25 2.62 -12.94
C ASN A 118 -23.95 1.90 -12.56
N MET A 119 -23.95 1.27 -11.37
CA MET A 119 -22.82 0.51 -10.82
C MET A 119 -22.42 -0.69 -11.68
N ARG A 120 -23.37 -1.34 -12.36
CA ARG A 120 -23.12 -2.51 -13.23
C ARG A 120 -22.22 -2.15 -14.42
N LEU A 121 -22.50 -1.02 -15.08
CA LEU A 121 -21.71 -0.49 -16.19
C LEU A 121 -20.32 -0.02 -15.72
N ARG A 122 -20.20 0.47 -14.49
CA ARG A 122 -18.89 0.75 -13.87
C ARG A 122 -18.05 -0.51 -13.69
N GLN A 123 -18.65 -1.59 -13.18
CA GLN A 123 -17.96 -2.88 -13.01
C GLN A 123 -17.51 -3.47 -14.36
N LEU A 124 -18.36 -3.41 -15.39
CA LEU A 124 -17.99 -3.78 -16.77
C LEU A 124 -16.87 -2.88 -17.32
N GLY A 125 -16.83 -1.61 -16.92
CA GLY A 125 -15.75 -0.67 -17.25
C GLY A 125 -14.40 -1.03 -16.64
N VAL A 126 -14.36 -1.68 -15.46
CA VAL A 126 -13.12 -2.20 -14.86
C VAL A 126 -12.58 -3.37 -15.69
N ALA A 127 -13.44 -4.29 -16.13
CA ALA A 127 -13.03 -5.37 -17.03
C ALA A 127 -12.46 -4.83 -18.36
N LYS A 128 -12.95 -3.69 -18.86
CA LYS A 128 -12.37 -3.03 -20.05
C LYS A 128 -10.98 -2.42 -19.82
N LYS A 129 -10.58 -2.17 -18.56
CA LYS A 129 -9.26 -1.61 -18.23
C LYS A 129 -8.14 -2.65 -18.32
N PHE A 130 -8.46 -3.93 -18.23
CA PHE A 130 -7.47 -5.00 -18.17
C PHE A 130 -7.79 -6.09 -19.21
N GLY A 131 -6.83 -6.38 -20.07
CA GLY A 131 -6.82 -7.59 -20.88
C GLY A 131 -6.27 -8.77 -20.07
N VAL A 132 -6.80 -9.96 -20.29
CA VAL A 132 -6.36 -11.18 -19.61
C VAL A 132 -5.31 -11.90 -20.44
N LEU A 133 -4.23 -12.36 -19.80
CA LEU A 133 -3.19 -13.16 -20.43
C LEU A 133 -3.37 -14.65 -20.07
N SER A 134 -4.47 -15.26 -20.53
CA SER A 134 -4.91 -16.59 -20.06
C SER A 134 -3.88 -17.69 -20.23
N ASP A 135 -3.08 -17.64 -21.30
CA ASP A 135 -2.04 -18.65 -21.59
C ASP A 135 -0.99 -18.74 -20.47
N ASN A 136 -0.82 -17.66 -19.69
CA ASN A 136 0.14 -17.63 -18.59
C ASN A 136 -0.33 -18.43 -17.37
N PHE A 137 -1.64 -18.59 -17.16
CA PHE A 137 -2.20 -19.08 -15.90
C PHE A 137 -3.35 -20.09 -16.02
N LYS A 138 -3.79 -20.47 -17.21
CA LYS A 138 -4.86 -21.46 -17.38
C LYS A 138 -4.51 -22.78 -16.67
N GLY A 139 -5.43 -23.27 -15.83
CA GLY A 139 -5.28 -24.46 -15.00
C GLY A 139 -4.42 -24.27 -13.74
N LYS A 140 -3.88 -23.07 -13.50
CA LYS A 140 -2.96 -22.78 -12.39
C LYS A 140 -3.63 -22.09 -11.22
N ARG A 141 -3.05 -22.25 -10.03
CA ARG A 141 -3.35 -21.52 -8.79
C ARG A 141 -2.56 -20.22 -8.79
N VAL A 142 -3.26 -19.09 -8.68
CA VAL A 142 -2.69 -17.75 -8.85
C VAL A 142 -2.79 -16.98 -7.53
N VAL A 143 -1.68 -16.39 -7.08
CA VAL A 143 -1.71 -15.38 -6.02
C VAL A 143 -1.71 -13.99 -6.65
N ILE A 144 -2.73 -13.18 -6.37
CA ILE A 144 -2.79 -11.77 -6.75
C ILE A 144 -2.44 -10.91 -5.54
N ILE A 145 -1.38 -10.11 -5.69
CA ILE A 145 -0.99 -9.12 -4.70
C ILE A 145 -1.62 -7.77 -5.05
N ASP A 146 -2.30 -7.17 -4.09
CA ASP A 146 -2.84 -5.81 -4.16
C ASP A 146 -2.25 -4.96 -3.02
N ASP A 147 -2.24 -3.63 -3.17
CA ASP A 147 -1.68 -2.74 -2.15
C ASP A 147 -2.64 -2.53 -0.99
N SER A 148 -3.93 -2.32 -1.30
CA SER A 148 -4.97 -2.03 -0.33
C SER A 148 -6.36 -2.37 -0.90
N ILE A 149 -7.29 -2.76 -0.03
CA ILE A 149 -8.70 -2.96 -0.40
C ILE A 149 -9.57 -2.01 0.40
N VAL A 150 -10.14 -1.00 -0.26
CA VAL A 150 -11.02 0.00 0.38
C VAL A 150 -12.49 -0.41 0.28
N ARG A 151 -12.96 -0.71 -0.93
CA ARG A 151 -14.38 -1.00 -1.25
C ARG A 151 -14.60 -2.32 -2.01
N GLY A 152 -13.54 -3.06 -2.35
CA GLY A 152 -13.64 -4.33 -3.09
C GLY A 152 -14.07 -4.26 -4.58
N ASN A 153 -14.55 -3.10 -5.05
CA ASN A 153 -15.11 -2.93 -6.40
C ASN A 153 -14.13 -3.18 -7.56
N THR A 154 -12.81 -3.08 -7.31
CA THR A 154 -11.77 -3.33 -8.32
C THR A 154 -11.39 -4.81 -8.40
N ILE A 155 -11.17 -5.44 -7.24
CA ILE A 155 -10.60 -6.79 -7.18
C ILE A 155 -11.62 -7.88 -7.53
N SER A 156 -12.89 -7.72 -7.15
CA SER A 156 -13.93 -8.74 -7.41
C SER A 156 -14.15 -8.99 -8.92
N PRO A 157 -14.29 -7.97 -9.79
CA PRO A 157 -14.34 -8.18 -11.24
C PRO A 157 -13.09 -8.86 -11.80
N ILE A 158 -11.90 -8.56 -11.26
CA ILE A 158 -10.63 -9.15 -11.70
C ILE A 158 -10.58 -10.64 -11.34
N ILE A 159 -10.96 -11.01 -10.12
CA ILE A 159 -11.01 -12.42 -9.70
C ILE A 159 -11.95 -13.21 -10.60
N LYS A 160 -13.16 -12.68 -10.82
CA LYS A 160 -14.14 -13.30 -11.73
C LYS A 160 -13.55 -13.51 -13.11
N LEU A 161 -12.90 -12.49 -13.66
CA LEU A 161 -12.28 -12.53 -14.99
C LEU A 161 -11.16 -13.58 -15.09
N LEU A 162 -10.32 -13.71 -14.05
CA LEU A 162 -9.29 -14.75 -13.99
C LEU A 162 -9.90 -16.16 -13.92
N ARG A 163 -10.94 -16.37 -13.10
CA ARG A 163 -11.64 -17.66 -13.00
C ARG A 163 -12.30 -18.04 -14.32
N GLU A 164 -13.03 -17.11 -14.95
CA GLU A 164 -13.67 -17.32 -16.26
C GLU A 164 -12.64 -17.61 -17.36
N SER A 165 -11.41 -17.10 -17.22
CA SER A 165 -10.30 -17.36 -18.14
C SER A 165 -9.49 -18.61 -17.80
N GLY A 166 -9.92 -19.38 -16.80
CA GLY A 166 -9.39 -20.71 -16.49
C GLY A 166 -8.40 -20.80 -15.34
N ALA A 167 -8.29 -19.80 -14.46
CA ALA A 167 -7.55 -19.97 -13.19
C ALA A 167 -8.21 -21.08 -12.35
N LYS A 168 -7.40 -21.97 -11.77
CA LYS A 168 -7.88 -23.06 -10.90
C LYS A 168 -8.30 -22.51 -9.53
N GLU A 169 -7.43 -21.71 -8.94
CA GLU A 169 -7.63 -21.01 -7.66
C GLU A 169 -7.08 -19.59 -7.79
N VAL A 170 -7.69 -18.64 -7.09
CA VAL A 170 -7.28 -17.24 -7.00
C VAL A 170 -7.20 -16.83 -5.54
N HIS A 171 -5.98 -16.69 -5.03
CA HIS A 171 -5.70 -16.22 -3.67
C HIS A 171 -5.31 -14.74 -3.71
N ILE A 172 -5.90 -13.94 -2.82
CA ILE A 172 -5.55 -12.53 -2.68
C ILE A 172 -4.66 -12.33 -1.47
N ARG A 173 -3.59 -11.56 -1.64
CA ARG A 173 -2.78 -11.07 -0.53
C ARG A 173 -2.67 -9.56 -0.64
N VAL A 174 -2.88 -8.87 0.47
CA VAL A 174 -2.90 -7.40 0.50
C VAL A 174 -1.69 -6.91 1.26
N ALA A 175 -0.85 -6.09 0.62
CA ALA A 175 0.41 -5.59 1.16
C ALA A 175 0.23 -4.44 2.19
N SER A 176 -0.96 -4.30 2.75
CA SER A 176 -1.29 -3.44 3.87
C SER A 176 -2.31 -4.14 4.78
N PRO A 177 -2.47 -3.67 6.03
CA PRO A 177 -3.60 -4.04 6.87
C PRO A 177 -4.94 -3.55 6.29
N PRO A 178 -6.07 -4.10 6.75
CA PRO A 178 -7.39 -3.57 6.41
C PRO A 178 -7.53 -2.11 6.87
N ILE A 179 -8.02 -1.25 5.98
CA ILE A 179 -8.32 0.15 6.33
C ILE A 179 -9.65 0.17 7.05
N ARG A 180 -9.65 0.62 8.31
CA ARG A 180 -10.80 0.59 9.21
C ARG A 180 -11.26 1.97 9.66
N PHE A 181 -10.46 3.00 9.45
CA PHE A 181 -10.76 4.34 9.93
C PHE A 181 -10.53 5.38 8.82
N PRO A 182 -11.33 6.46 8.80
CA PRO A 182 -11.09 7.59 7.90
C PRO A 182 -9.74 8.25 8.20
N CYS A 183 -9.28 9.11 7.28
CA CYS A 183 -8.05 9.89 7.49
C CYS A 183 -8.39 11.38 7.57
N TYR A 184 -7.97 12.01 8.66
CA TYR A 184 -8.09 13.45 8.88
C TYR A 184 -6.77 14.20 8.64
N MET A 185 -5.74 13.49 8.14
CA MET A 185 -4.40 14.00 7.88
C MET A 185 -4.14 14.29 6.38
N GLY A 186 -5.20 14.33 5.55
CA GLY A 186 -5.14 14.75 4.15
C GLY A 186 -5.31 13.65 3.09
N ILE A 187 -5.36 12.37 3.46
CA ILE A 187 -5.69 11.29 2.51
C ILE A 187 -7.22 11.15 2.44
N ASN A 188 -7.78 11.15 1.23
CA ASN A 188 -9.21 10.94 1.02
C ASN A 188 -9.60 9.46 1.22
N ILE A 189 -9.76 9.06 2.49
CA ILE A 189 -10.29 7.75 2.88
C ILE A 189 -11.80 7.89 3.14
N PRO A 190 -12.65 7.00 2.60
CA PRO A 190 -14.10 7.00 2.84
C PRO A 190 -14.50 6.92 4.33
N THR A 191 -15.79 7.14 4.61
CA THR A 191 -16.31 7.01 5.99
C THR A 191 -16.21 5.57 6.50
N LYS A 192 -16.30 5.40 7.82
CA LYS A 192 -16.18 4.09 8.48
C LYS A 192 -17.19 3.07 7.91
N GLU A 193 -18.39 3.52 7.57
CA GLU A 193 -19.51 2.71 7.04
C GLU A 193 -19.33 2.35 5.56
N GLU A 194 -18.51 3.10 4.81
CA GLU A 194 -18.17 2.82 3.42
C GLU A 194 -16.99 1.85 3.28
N LEU A 195 -16.20 1.65 4.34
CA LEU A 195 -15.05 0.75 4.34
C LEU A 195 -15.50 -0.71 4.43
N ILE A 196 -15.03 -1.52 3.47
CA ILE A 196 -15.38 -2.94 3.38
C ILE A 196 -14.98 -3.71 4.64
N ALA A 197 -13.87 -3.32 5.28
CA ALA A 197 -13.34 -3.98 6.46
C ALA A 197 -14.23 -3.85 7.72
N ASN A 198 -15.14 -2.87 7.73
CA ASN A 198 -16.02 -2.60 8.88
C ASN A 198 -17.44 -3.12 8.70
N ARG A 199 -17.75 -3.68 7.53
CA ARG A 199 -19.09 -4.15 7.21
C ARG A 199 -19.24 -5.61 7.64
N PRO A 200 -20.21 -5.91 8.53
CA PRO A 200 -20.39 -7.27 9.04
C PRO A 200 -20.74 -8.26 7.93
N GLU A 201 -21.43 -7.82 6.87
CA GLU A 201 -21.71 -8.65 5.69
C GLU A 201 -20.46 -9.13 4.93
N PHE A 202 -19.29 -8.56 5.20
CA PHE A 202 -18.01 -8.92 4.59
C PHE A 202 -17.04 -9.57 5.57
N HIS A 203 -17.55 -10.12 6.68
CA HIS A 203 -16.75 -10.93 7.60
C HIS A 203 -16.04 -12.07 6.86
N ASP A 204 -16.71 -12.68 5.87
CA ASP A 204 -16.10 -13.60 4.92
C ASP A 204 -15.80 -12.89 3.59
N LEU A 205 -14.75 -12.06 3.62
CA LEU A 205 -14.37 -11.26 2.47
C LEU A 205 -14.00 -12.12 1.25
N ALA A 206 -13.38 -13.29 1.47
CA ALA A 206 -12.96 -14.17 0.39
C ALA A 206 -14.15 -14.65 -0.42
N ASN A 207 -15.18 -15.16 0.25
CA ASN A 207 -16.40 -15.58 -0.42
C ASN A 207 -17.14 -14.39 -1.07
N TYR A 208 -17.16 -13.22 -0.42
CA TYR A 208 -17.80 -12.04 -0.98
C TYR A 208 -17.19 -11.60 -2.32
N ILE A 209 -15.86 -11.60 -2.43
CA ILE A 209 -15.17 -11.19 -3.68
C ILE A 209 -14.97 -12.34 -4.67
N GLY A 210 -15.26 -13.58 -4.27
CA GLY A 210 -15.12 -14.79 -5.09
C GLY A 210 -13.70 -15.35 -5.15
N ALA A 211 -12.86 -15.05 -4.15
CA ALA A 211 -11.50 -15.56 -4.02
C ALA A 211 -11.46 -16.83 -3.17
N ASP A 212 -10.47 -17.69 -3.41
CA ASP A 212 -10.25 -18.91 -2.62
C ASP A 212 -9.66 -18.58 -1.24
N SER A 213 -8.94 -17.45 -1.10
CA SER A 213 -8.54 -16.90 0.20
C SER A 213 -8.19 -15.42 0.09
N VAL A 214 -8.34 -14.66 1.17
CA VAL A 214 -7.87 -13.28 1.28
C VAL A 214 -7.14 -13.12 2.60
N VAL A 215 -5.89 -12.65 2.56
CA VAL A 215 -5.10 -12.38 3.78
C VAL A 215 -4.38 -11.04 3.64
N TYR A 216 -4.40 -10.25 4.71
CA TYR A 216 -3.77 -8.93 4.78
C TYR A 216 -2.44 -9.03 5.53
N LEU A 217 -1.52 -8.13 5.20
CA LEU A 217 -0.34 -7.87 6.03
C LEU A 217 -0.80 -7.36 7.40
N SER A 218 -0.17 -7.81 8.49
CA SER A 218 -0.43 -7.29 9.83
C SER A 218 0.04 -5.84 10.00
N VAL A 219 -0.49 -5.12 11.00
CA VAL A 219 -0.04 -3.75 11.31
C VAL A 219 1.42 -3.78 11.72
N GLU A 220 1.81 -4.76 12.53
CA GLU A 220 3.17 -5.01 12.99
C GLU A 220 4.10 -5.33 11.81
N GLY A 221 3.65 -6.16 10.87
CA GLY A 221 4.35 -6.49 9.63
C GLY A 221 4.60 -5.28 8.74
N LEU A 222 3.58 -4.42 8.57
CA LEU A 222 3.73 -3.17 7.83
C LEU A 222 4.72 -2.22 8.53
N VAL A 223 4.50 -1.94 9.81
CA VAL A 223 5.35 -1.02 10.59
C VAL A 223 6.81 -1.49 10.62
N SER A 224 7.04 -2.79 10.84
CA SER A 224 8.40 -3.34 10.82
C SER A 224 9.06 -3.22 9.45
N SER A 225 8.35 -3.54 8.36
CA SER A 225 8.87 -3.44 6.98
C SER A 225 9.26 -2.01 6.58
N VAL A 226 8.48 -1.02 7.03
CA VAL A 226 8.78 0.40 6.78
C VAL A 226 9.97 0.86 7.62
N GLN A 227 10.03 0.48 8.90
CA GLN A 227 11.04 0.98 9.83
C GLN A 227 12.38 0.26 9.76
N GLU A 228 12.44 -0.96 9.21
CA GLU A 228 13.64 -1.82 9.19
C GLU A 228 14.89 -1.07 8.71
N SER A 229 14.82 -0.45 7.53
CA SER A 229 15.98 0.24 6.95
C SER A 229 16.31 1.56 7.65
N ILE A 230 15.32 2.21 8.28
CA ILE A 230 15.53 3.43 9.06
C ILE A 230 16.32 3.09 10.33
N LYS A 231 15.91 2.05 11.05
CA LYS A 231 16.58 1.57 12.28
C LYS A 231 18.02 1.18 12.00
N ALA A 232 18.24 0.36 10.96
CA ALA A 232 19.58 -0.07 10.56
C ALA A 232 20.51 1.11 10.23
N ARG A 233 19.99 2.21 9.65
CA ARG A 233 20.79 3.42 9.40
C ARG A 233 21.10 4.22 10.66
N GLN A 234 20.14 4.34 11.56
CA GLN A 234 20.34 5.04 12.84
C GLN A 234 21.36 4.32 13.73
N GLU A 235 21.39 2.99 13.70
CA GLU A 235 22.40 2.17 14.41
C GLU A 235 23.80 2.36 13.82
N ASN A 236 23.92 2.40 12.49
CA ASN A 236 25.21 2.55 11.80
C ASN A 236 25.76 3.98 11.78
N ASN A 237 24.97 5.00 12.12
CA ASN A 237 25.42 6.38 12.17
C ASN A 237 24.82 7.16 13.36
N PRO A 238 25.29 6.95 14.60
CA PRO A 238 24.69 7.54 15.80
C PRO A 238 24.79 9.08 15.88
N LYS A 239 25.55 9.73 14.98
CA LYS A 239 25.75 11.19 14.93
C LYS A 239 24.66 11.95 14.18
N THR A 240 23.72 11.29 13.51
CA THR A 240 22.62 11.97 12.80
C THR A 240 21.52 12.41 13.75
N HIS A 241 21.34 13.74 13.91
CA HIS A 241 20.10 14.46 14.28
C HIS A 241 19.16 13.86 15.34
N LYS A 242 19.67 13.06 16.29
CA LYS A 242 18.87 12.41 17.35
C LYS A 242 18.06 13.41 18.19
N SER A 243 18.53 14.66 18.32
CA SER A 243 17.84 15.69 19.11
C SER A 243 16.72 16.43 18.39
N LEU A 244 16.57 16.27 17.06
CA LEU A 244 15.57 17.02 16.26
C LEU A 244 14.49 16.11 15.66
N MET A 245 14.76 14.83 15.44
CA MET A 245 13.80 13.91 14.79
C MET A 245 12.89 13.14 15.77
N GLY A 246 13.11 13.21 17.08
CA GLY A 246 12.28 12.52 18.08
C GLY A 246 12.33 10.98 17.95
N LYS A 247 11.39 10.29 18.59
CA LYS A 247 11.25 8.82 18.50
C LYS A 247 10.76 8.42 17.11
N LEU A 248 11.31 7.35 16.53
CA LEU A 248 10.84 6.82 15.24
C LEU A 248 9.39 6.36 15.36
N GLY A 249 8.54 6.84 14.46
CA GLY A 249 7.13 6.46 14.37
C GLY A 249 6.55 6.80 13.01
N HIS A 250 5.37 6.28 12.75
CA HIS A 250 4.59 6.54 11.54
C HIS A 250 3.12 6.64 11.94
N CYS A 251 2.35 7.49 11.26
CA CYS A 251 0.91 7.55 11.44
C CYS A 251 0.25 6.29 10.84
N THR A 252 -0.41 5.51 11.69
CA THR A 252 -1.18 4.30 11.34
C THR A 252 -2.68 4.48 11.59
N ALA A 253 -3.15 5.72 11.77
CA ALA A 253 -4.50 6.01 12.24
C ALA A 253 -5.61 5.39 11.38
N CYS A 254 -5.45 5.35 10.05
CA CYS A 254 -6.43 4.71 9.16
C CYS A 254 -6.56 3.19 9.34
N LEU A 255 -5.58 2.57 10.01
CA LEU A 255 -5.49 1.14 10.27
C LEU A 255 -5.89 0.82 11.72
N THR A 256 -5.40 1.59 12.69
CA THR A 256 -5.57 1.30 14.14
C THR A 256 -6.61 2.16 14.84
N GLY A 257 -6.91 3.35 14.31
CA GLY A 257 -7.77 4.34 14.96
C GLY A 257 -7.02 5.25 15.93
N ASP A 258 -5.71 5.03 16.14
CA ASP A 258 -4.88 5.88 16.99
C ASP A 258 -4.35 7.07 16.19
N TYR A 259 -5.00 8.22 16.35
CA TYR A 259 -4.60 9.44 15.66
C TYR A 259 -3.41 10.11 16.36
N PRO A 260 -2.46 10.69 15.60
CA PRO A 260 -1.29 11.36 16.17
C PRO A 260 -1.59 12.75 16.76
N VAL A 261 -2.84 13.18 16.69
CA VAL A 261 -3.36 14.43 17.26
C VAL A 261 -4.72 14.14 17.89
N GLU A 262 -5.08 14.91 18.90
CA GLU A 262 -6.44 14.90 19.43
C GLU A 262 -7.39 15.43 18.37
N LEU A 263 -8.51 14.72 18.17
CA LEU A 263 -9.52 15.11 17.21
C LEU A 263 -10.59 15.91 17.95
N GLU A 264 -10.64 17.21 17.71
CA GLU A 264 -11.65 18.11 18.26
C GLU A 264 -12.92 18.05 17.39
N TRP A 265 -13.80 17.09 17.64
CA TRP A 265 -15.17 17.09 17.12
C TRP A 265 -16.07 16.10 17.87
#